data_AF-A0A0H5QDP2-F1
#
_entry.id   AF-A0A0H5QDP2-F1
#
_cell.length_a   1.000
_cell.length_b   1.000
_cell.length_c   1.000
_cell.angle_alpha   90.00
_cell.angle_beta   90.00
_cell.angle_gamma   90.00
#
_symmetry.space_group_name_H-M   'P 1'
#
loop_
_entity.id
_entity.type
_entity.pdbx_description
1 polymer ?
#
loop_
_entity_poly.entity_id
_entity_poly.type
_entity_poly.pdbx_seq_one_letter_code
_entity_poly.pdbx_strand_id
1 'polypeptide(L)'
;MNKIEKLSESIRTLFRSEGEKFCYTPGEIERLVCSLNYKQLYSVLCDMAEPVFTCCAGGGICDSHQYHSTKLFPAHATLIWSDEGEPLGDDNLSTSYSNELWLLEDMTIAAVSCFRVLNSAASYITEYREYKGDEWPTHLVPVNILELWQSLIDKYQDCGDEELDAALKAIIYEP
;
A
#
# COMPACT_ATOMS: atom_id res chain seq x y z
N MET A 1 20.03 -8.41 -11.60
CA MET A 1 18.56 -8.30 -11.55
C MET A 1 18.19 -6.83 -11.73
N ASN A 2 17.42 -6.50 -12.76
CA ASN A 2 16.94 -5.14 -12.97
C ASN A 2 15.84 -4.81 -11.92
N LYS A 3 15.47 -3.52 -11.76
CA LYS A 3 14.48 -3.12 -10.74
C LYS A 3 13.09 -3.73 -10.97
N ILE A 4 12.68 -3.94 -12.22
CA ILE A 4 11.39 -4.54 -12.56
C ILE A 4 11.34 -6.02 -12.14
N GLU A 5 12.42 -6.77 -12.36
CA GLU A 5 12.57 -8.16 -11.89
C GLU A 5 12.56 -8.23 -10.36
N LYS A 6 13.23 -7.28 -9.68
CA LYS A 6 13.19 -7.18 -8.21
C LYS A 6 11.79 -6.88 -7.69
N LEU A 7 11.07 -5.98 -8.34
CA LEU A 7 9.68 -5.66 -8.03
C LEU A 7 8.81 -6.92 -8.18
N SER A 8 8.92 -7.60 -9.32
CA SER A 8 8.17 -8.84 -9.57
C SER A 8 8.43 -9.90 -8.52
N GLU A 9 9.68 -10.09 -8.12
CA GLU A 9 10.03 -11.10 -7.11
C GLU A 9 9.55 -10.71 -5.71
N SER A 10 9.62 -9.43 -5.35
CA SER A 10 9.16 -8.96 -4.03
C SER A 10 7.63 -9.08 -3.90
N ILE A 11 6.89 -8.69 -4.94
CA ILE A 11 5.44 -8.88 -5.00
C ILE A 11 5.08 -10.38 -4.99
N ARG A 12 5.75 -11.21 -5.79
CA ARG A 12 5.52 -12.66 -5.79
C ARG A 12 5.76 -13.29 -4.42
N THR A 13 6.83 -12.88 -3.74
CA THR A 13 7.19 -13.38 -2.40
C THR A 13 6.11 -13.01 -1.38
N LEU A 14 5.67 -11.75 -1.37
CA LEU A 14 4.59 -11.28 -0.48
C LEU A 14 3.28 -12.02 -0.75
N PHE A 15 2.89 -12.16 -2.01
CA PHE A 15 1.66 -12.86 -2.39
C PHE A 15 1.69 -14.33 -1.99
N ARG A 16 2.85 -14.98 -2.08
CA ARG A 16 3.03 -16.36 -1.60
C ARG A 16 2.92 -16.44 -0.08
N SER A 17 3.64 -15.58 0.65
CA SER A 17 3.67 -15.62 2.12
C SER A 17 2.31 -15.32 2.73
N GLU A 18 1.56 -14.37 2.17
CA GLU A 18 0.25 -13.97 2.70
C GLU A 18 -0.91 -14.77 2.10
N GLY A 19 -0.82 -15.17 0.83
CA GLY A 19 -1.85 -15.95 0.16
C GLY A 19 -1.98 -17.36 0.71
N GLU A 20 -0.87 -18.02 1.04
CA GLU A 20 -0.89 -19.35 1.65
C GLU A 20 -1.59 -19.33 3.03
N LYS A 21 -1.52 -18.22 3.76
CA LYS A 21 -2.24 -18.03 5.04
C LYS A 21 -3.75 -18.00 4.87
N PHE A 22 -4.24 -17.65 3.67
CA PHE A 22 -5.66 -17.67 3.29
C PHE A 22 -6.05 -18.89 2.43
N CYS A 23 -5.22 -19.94 2.41
CA CYS A 23 -5.47 -21.17 1.65
C CYS A 23 -5.55 -20.98 0.12
N TYR A 24 -4.99 -19.91 -0.43
CA TYR A 24 -4.83 -19.80 -1.88
C TYR A 24 -3.83 -20.84 -2.37
N THR A 25 -4.14 -21.45 -3.51
CA THR A 25 -3.22 -22.39 -4.15
C THR A 25 -2.08 -21.63 -4.83
N PRO A 26 -0.89 -22.25 -4.97
CA PRO A 26 0.20 -21.65 -5.74
C PRO A 26 -0.20 -21.25 -7.17
N GLY A 27 -1.11 -22.02 -7.80
CA GLY A 27 -1.63 -21.69 -9.13
C GLY A 27 -2.51 -20.44 -9.14
N GLU A 28 -3.36 -20.23 -8.14
CA GLU A 28 -4.15 -19.01 -7.99
C GLU A 28 -3.27 -17.79 -7.76
N ILE A 29 -2.28 -17.93 -6.88
CA ILE A 29 -1.31 -16.86 -6.58
C ILE A 29 -0.53 -16.47 -7.84
N GLU A 30 0.02 -17.43 -8.57
CA GLU A 30 0.77 -17.11 -9.80
C GLU A 30 -0.11 -16.48 -10.89
N ARG A 31 -1.40 -16.83 -10.98
CA ARG A 31 -2.34 -16.16 -11.91
C ARG A 31 -2.49 -14.68 -11.58
N LEU A 32 -2.64 -14.33 -10.30
CA LEU A 32 -2.74 -12.92 -9.84
C LEU A 32 -1.44 -12.16 -10.09
N VAL A 33 -0.31 -12.74 -9.68
CA VAL A 33 1.02 -12.12 -9.82
C VAL A 33 1.40 -11.93 -11.29
N CYS A 34 1.05 -12.88 -12.17
CA CYS A 34 1.37 -12.79 -13.61
C CYS A 34 0.41 -11.89 -14.41
N SER A 35 -0.74 -11.51 -13.86
CA SER A 35 -1.67 -10.56 -14.52
C SER A 35 -1.25 -9.10 -14.37
N LEU A 36 -0.33 -8.79 -13.45
CA LEU A 36 0.16 -7.43 -13.22
C LEU A 36 1.09 -6.94 -14.34
N ASN A 37 0.89 -5.68 -14.77
CA ASN A 37 1.80 -5.02 -15.70
C ASN A 37 2.98 -4.39 -14.95
N TYR A 38 4.04 -5.16 -14.68
CA TYR A 38 5.20 -4.70 -13.92
C TYR A 38 5.94 -3.49 -14.50
N LYS A 39 5.85 -3.24 -15.81
CA LYS A 39 6.47 -2.05 -16.42
C LYS A 39 5.71 -0.78 -16.06
N GLN A 40 4.38 -0.80 -16.23
CA GLN A 40 3.52 0.32 -15.85
C GLN A 40 3.52 0.51 -14.34
N LEU A 41 3.35 -0.57 -13.57
CA LEU A 41 3.39 -0.56 -12.12
C LEU A 41 4.70 0.05 -11.60
N TYR A 42 5.85 -0.37 -12.13
CA TYR A 42 7.14 0.21 -11.74
C TYR A 42 7.21 1.73 -12.01
N SER A 43 6.73 2.19 -13.18
CA SER A 43 6.71 3.61 -13.52
C SER A 43 5.88 4.40 -12.51
N VAL A 44 4.63 3.99 -12.29
CA VAL A 44 3.72 4.69 -11.40
C VAL A 44 4.20 4.66 -9.96
N LEU A 45 4.71 3.52 -9.48
CA LEU A 45 5.24 3.43 -8.12
C LEU A 45 6.46 4.33 -7.92
N CYS A 46 7.30 4.54 -8.93
CA CYS A 46 8.40 5.50 -8.87
C CYS A 46 7.89 6.95 -8.82
N ASP A 47 6.85 7.26 -9.59
CA ASP A 47 6.27 8.61 -9.64
C ASP A 47 5.55 8.99 -8.33
N MET A 48 4.98 8.01 -7.63
CA MET A 48 4.32 8.19 -6.33
C MET A 48 5.25 8.10 -5.12
N ALA A 49 6.54 7.80 -5.31
CA ALA A 49 7.46 7.58 -4.20
C ALA A 49 7.72 8.89 -3.43
N GLU A 50 7.49 8.85 -2.12
CA GLU A 50 7.60 10.02 -1.25
C GLU A 50 8.44 9.74 0.01
N PRO A 51 8.96 10.78 0.69
CA PRO A 51 9.57 10.61 1.99
C PRO A 51 8.51 10.25 3.04
N VAL A 52 8.67 9.09 3.68
CA VAL A 52 7.81 8.65 4.79
C VAL A 52 8.45 9.08 6.11
N PHE A 53 7.67 9.61 7.04
CA PHE A 53 8.14 10.05 8.36
C PHE A 53 7.51 9.26 9.50
N THR A 54 8.23 9.15 10.62
CA THR A 54 7.74 8.52 11.85
C THR A 54 6.55 9.28 12.45
N CYS A 55 6.52 10.59 12.27
CA CYS A 55 5.41 11.43 12.69
C CYS A 55 5.26 12.60 11.74
N CYS A 56 4.02 12.81 11.28
CA CYS A 56 3.58 13.94 10.50
C CYS A 56 2.41 14.61 11.22
N ALA A 57 2.35 15.93 11.22
CA ALA A 57 1.19 16.66 11.65
C ALA A 57 0.95 17.85 10.72
N GLY A 58 -0.28 18.02 10.25
CA GLY A 58 -0.59 19.06 9.28
C GLY A 58 -2.09 19.26 9.15
N GLY A 59 -2.50 20.45 8.72
CA GLY A 59 -3.92 20.73 8.50
C GLY A 59 -4.17 21.73 7.37
N GLY A 60 -5.37 21.64 6.80
CA GLY A 60 -5.77 22.42 5.62
C GLY A 60 -6.12 23.87 5.90
N ILE A 61 -6.21 24.29 7.17
CA ILE A 61 -6.57 25.68 7.53
C ILE A 61 -5.40 26.64 7.29
N CYS A 62 -4.16 26.15 7.27
CA CYS A 62 -2.97 26.94 6.95
C CYS A 62 -1.89 26.01 6.38
N ASP A 63 -1.61 26.11 5.07
CA ASP A 63 -0.51 25.40 4.37
C ASP A 63 0.87 25.59 5.03
N SER A 64 1.01 26.54 5.97
CA SER A 64 2.22 26.87 6.69
C SER A 64 2.57 25.95 7.88
N HIS A 65 1.67 25.06 8.33
CA HIS A 65 1.90 24.23 9.53
C HIS A 65 2.04 22.74 9.21
N GLN A 66 2.91 22.39 8.25
CA GLN A 66 3.33 21.01 8.06
C GLN A 66 4.54 20.70 8.94
N TYR A 67 4.34 19.85 9.93
CA TYR A 67 5.42 19.30 10.75
C TYR A 67 5.75 17.89 10.28
N HIS A 68 7.04 17.66 10.03
CA HIS A 68 7.60 16.34 9.73
C HIS A 68 8.72 16.07 10.73
N SER A 69 8.67 14.90 11.36
CA SER A 69 9.74 14.45 12.25
C SER A 69 10.87 13.76 11.46
N THR A 70 11.54 12.77 12.06
CA THR A 70 12.55 11.97 11.35
C THR A 70 11.91 11.13 10.26
N LYS A 71 12.65 10.92 9.17
CA LYS A 71 12.26 9.95 8.14
C LYS A 71 12.17 8.55 8.77
N LEU A 72 11.14 7.81 8.39
CA LEU A 72 10.93 6.41 8.76
C LEU A 72 11.88 5.50 7.97
N PHE A 73 12.04 5.80 6.68
CA PHE A 73 12.93 5.09 5.77
C PHE A 73 14.09 5.98 5.30
N PRO A 74 15.27 5.40 5.01
CA PRO A 74 16.37 6.16 4.42
C PRO A 74 16.10 6.58 2.96
N ALA A 75 15.22 5.86 2.27
CA ALA A 75 14.80 6.11 0.88
C ALA A 75 13.33 6.56 0.81
N HIS A 76 12.88 7.01 -0.36
CA HIS A 76 11.45 7.19 -0.60
C HIS A 76 10.75 5.84 -0.70
N ALA A 77 9.45 5.86 -0.44
CA ALA A 77 8.60 4.69 -0.54
C ALA A 77 7.21 5.07 -1.02
N THR A 78 6.49 4.07 -1.51
CA THR A 78 5.12 4.19 -2.01
C THR A 78 4.23 3.28 -1.21
N LEU A 79 3.14 3.81 -0.65
CA LEU A 79 2.12 3.00 0.02
C LEU A 79 1.43 2.12 -1.04
N ILE A 80 1.56 0.80 -0.90
CA ILE A 80 0.98 -0.15 -1.86
C ILE A 80 -0.31 -0.79 -1.36
N TRP A 81 -0.53 -0.86 -0.05
CA TRP A 81 -1.77 -1.35 0.55
C TRP A 81 -1.85 -0.97 2.03
N SER A 82 -3.05 -0.86 2.57
CA SER A 82 -3.29 -0.62 3.99
C SER A 82 -4.55 -1.33 4.49
N ASP A 83 -4.43 -2.00 5.62
CA ASP A 83 -5.54 -2.51 6.43
C ASP A 83 -6.00 -1.39 7.36
N GLU A 84 -6.99 -0.60 6.94
CA GLU A 84 -7.53 0.49 7.75
C GLU A 84 -8.58 -0.03 8.74
N GLY A 85 -8.29 0.11 10.03
CA GLY A 85 -9.26 -0.17 11.08
C GLY A 85 -10.34 0.91 11.19
N GLU A 86 -11.50 0.50 11.69
CA GLU A 86 -12.63 1.40 11.94
C GLU A 86 -12.22 2.58 12.85
N PRO A 87 -12.53 3.83 12.45
CA PRO A 87 -12.22 4.99 13.26
C PRO A 87 -13.03 4.98 14.56
N LEU A 88 -12.36 5.26 15.67
CA LEU A 88 -12.95 5.44 16.99
C LEU A 88 -13.04 6.94 17.30
N GLY A 89 -14.22 7.43 17.64
CA GLY A 89 -14.43 8.83 18.00
C GLY A 89 -15.79 9.36 17.57
N ASP A 90 -15.88 10.68 17.42
CA ASP A 90 -17.04 11.36 16.87
C ASP A 90 -16.70 12.06 15.55
N ASP A 91 -17.69 12.76 14.99
CA ASP A 91 -17.56 13.44 13.70
C ASP A 91 -16.46 14.53 13.68
N ASN A 92 -16.07 15.06 14.85
CA ASN A 92 -15.09 16.14 14.97
C ASN A 92 -13.70 15.63 15.27
N LEU A 93 -13.58 14.60 16.11
CA LEU A 93 -12.31 14.03 16.53
C LEU A 93 -12.38 12.51 16.50
N SER A 94 -11.60 11.91 15.63
CA SER A 94 -11.48 10.47 15.50
C SER A 94 -10.02 10.01 15.52
N THR A 95 -9.84 8.77 15.96
CA THR A 95 -8.57 8.07 15.93
C THR A 95 -8.74 6.78 15.16
N SER A 96 -7.81 6.47 14.27
CA SER A 96 -7.80 5.19 13.56
C SER A 96 -6.42 4.56 13.64
N TYR A 97 -6.39 3.25 13.40
CA TYR A 97 -5.17 2.48 13.33
C TYR A 97 -5.16 1.72 12.01
N SER A 98 -4.04 1.73 11.31
CA SER A 98 -3.85 0.93 10.10
C SER A 98 -2.53 0.18 10.14
N ASN A 99 -2.50 -0.96 9.45
CA ASN A 99 -1.24 -1.60 9.09
C ASN A 99 -1.01 -1.40 7.59
N GLU A 100 0.16 -0.88 7.24
CA GLU A 100 0.51 -0.39 5.92
C GLU A 100 1.63 -1.24 5.32
N LEU A 101 1.54 -1.52 4.03
CA LEU A 101 2.62 -2.07 3.21
C LEU A 101 3.21 -0.97 2.33
N TRP A 102 4.51 -0.76 2.46
CA TRP A 102 5.26 0.24 1.71
C TRP A 102 6.27 -0.43 0.79
N LEU A 103 6.37 0.02 -0.46
CA LEU A 103 7.42 -0.39 -1.39
C LEU A 103 8.51 0.69 -1.45
N LEU A 104 9.76 0.33 -1.13
CA LEU A 104 10.91 1.23 -1.16
C LEU A 104 11.50 1.35 -2.58
N GLU A 105 12.28 2.40 -2.84
CA GLU A 105 12.96 2.65 -4.13
C GLU A 105 13.89 1.52 -4.60
N ASP A 106 14.37 0.67 -3.68
CA ASP A 106 15.19 -0.51 -3.98
C ASP A 106 14.36 -1.77 -4.30
N MET A 107 13.03 -1.61 -4.30
CA MET A 107 11.97 -2.58 -4.56
C MET A 107 11.74 -3.58 -3.42
N THR A 108 12.23 -3.29 -2.21
CA THR A 108 11.91 -4.05 -0.99
C THR A 108 10.57 -3.59 -0.41
N ILE A 109 9.93 -4.47 0.37
CA ILE A 109 8.64 -4.22 1.01
C ILE A 109 8.86 -4.04 2.51
N ALA A 110 8.20 -3.07 3.11
CA ALA A 110 8.21 -2.79 4.53
C ALA A 110 6.79 -2.82 5.10
N ALA A 111 6.63 -3.50 6.24
CA ALA A 111 5.42 -3.44 7.05
C ALA A 111 5.53 -2.30 8.07
N VAL A 112 4.47 -1.51 8.17
CA VAL A 112 4.39 -0.33 9.04
C VAL A 112 3.05 -0.36 9.77
N SER A 113 3.04 0.10 11.01
CA SER A 113 1.79 0.41 11.72
C SER A 113 1.63 1.92 11.79
N CYS A 114 0.43 2.42 11.52
CA CYS A 114 0.10 3.84 11.53
C CYS A 114 -1.03 4.09 12.51
N PHE A 115 -0.81 4.99 13.47
CA PHE A 115 -1.85 5.56 14.30
C PHE A 115 -2.16 6.96 13.80
N ARG A 116 -3.42 7.22 13.48
CA ARG A 116 -3.88 8.49 12.92
C ARG A 116 -4.88 9.13 13.87
N VAL A 117 -4.73 10.43 14.09
CA VAL A 117 -5.71 11.30 14.75
C VAL A 117 -6.19 12.30 13.72
N LEU A 118 -7.50 12.32 13.48
CA LEU A 118 -8.16 13.27 12.59
C LEU A 118 -9.03 14.20 13.43
N ASN A 119 -8.74 15.49 13.37
CA ASN A 119 -9.62 16.54 13.84
C ASN A 119 -10.30 17.17 12.62
N SER A 120 -11.46 16.64 12.24
CA SER A 120 -12.24 17.10 11.08
C SER A 120 -12.66 18.56 11.23
N ALA A 121 -13.03 18.98 12.44
CA ALA A 121 -13.47 20.36 12.72
C ALA A 121 -12.37 21.40 12.46
N ALA A 122 -11.12 21.04 12.75
CA ALA A 122 -9.95 21.87 12.47
C ALA A 122 -9.23 21.50 11.16
N SER A 123 -9.76 20.54 10.40
CA SER A 123 -9.11 19.96 9.22
C SER A 123 -7.64 19.63 9.46
N TYR A 124 -7.35 19.00 10.61
CA TYR A 124 -5.99 18.72 11.07
C TYR A 124 -5.80 17.22 11.25
N ILE A 125 -4.69 16.70 10.76
CA ILE A 125 -4.32 15.29 10.88
C ILE A 125 -2.98 15.17 11.59
N THR A 126 -2.85 14.13 12.39
CA THR A 126 -1.57 13.71 12.98
C THR A 126 -1.43 12.22 12.78
N GLU A 127 -0.31 11.80 12.22
CA GLU A 127 0.02 10.40 11.96
C GLU A 127 1.30 10.05 12.70
N TYR A 128 1.31 8.87 13.31
CA TYR A 128 2.48 8.26 13.90
C TYR A 128 2.68 6.88 13.27
N ARG A 129 3.84 6.67 12.65
CA ARG A 129 4.21 5.44 11.98
C ARG A 129 5.35 4.72 12.71
N GLU A 130 5.22 3.41 12.82
CA GLU A 130 6.22 2.53 13.41
C GLU A 130 6.59 1.43 12.42
N TYR A 131 7.88 1.29 12.11
CA TYR A 131 8.39 0.22 11.26
C TYR A 131 8.32 -1.13 11.98
N LYS A 132 7.70 -2.12 11.35
CA LYS A 132 7.48 -3.46 11.92
C LYS A 132 8.41 -4.53 11.35
N GLY A 133 9.09 -4.26 10.24
CA GLY A 133 10.01 -5.19 9.59
C GLY A 133 9.77 -5.31 8.09
N ASP A 134 10.59 -6.14 7.45
CA ASP A 134 10.51 -6.42 6.00
C ASP A 134 9.45 -7.48 5.66
N GLU A 135 8.81 -8.08 6.68
CA GLU A 135 7.78 -9.11 6.55
C GLU A 135 6.50 -8.68 7.27
N TRP A 136 5.36 -9.17 6.79
CA TRP A 136 4.08 -8.91 7.45
C TRP A 136 4.04 -9.59 8.83
N PRO A 137 3.77 -8.84 9.92
CA PRO A 137 3.82 -9.41 11.26
C PRO A 137 2.84 -10.57 11.46
N THR A 138 3.33 -11.71 11.96
CA THR A 138 2.55 -12.95 12.08
C THR A 138 1.38 -12.90 13.06
N HIS A 139 1.33 -11.88 13.93
CA HIS A 139 0.27 -11.69 14.91
C HIS A 139 -0.88 -10.80 14.39
N LEU A 140 -0.72 -10.21 13.20
CA LEU A 140 -1.75 -9.41 12.54
C LEU A 140 -2.62 -10.29 11.66
N VAL A 141 -3.79 -9.76 11.28
CA VAL A 141 -4.63 -10.37 10.25
C VAL A 141 -3.78 -10.47 8.97
N PRO A 142 -3.75 -11.62 8.27
CA PRO A 142 -2.94 -11.74 7.07
C PRO A 142 -3.41 -10.76 5.99
N VAL A 143 -2.50 -10.38 5.09
CA VAL A 143 -2.82 -9.43 4.02
C VAL A 143 -3.82 -10.05 3.07
N ASN A 144 -4.95 -9.39 2.85
CA ASN A 144 -5.90 -9.81 1.84
C ASN A 144 -5.28 -9.62 0.44
N ILE A 145 -4.74 -10.71 -0.13
CA ILE A 145 -4.00 -10.65 -1.39
C ILE A 145 -4.86 -10.19 -2.58
N LEU A 146 -6.19 -10.32 -2.51
CA LEU A 146 -7.08 -9.82 -3.56
C LEU A 146 -7.23 -8.30 -3.48
N GLU A 147 -7.36 -7.74 -2.27
CA GLU A 147 -7.39 -6.30 -2.07
C GLU A 147 -6.04 -5.66 -2.41
N LEU A 148 -4.94 -6.30 -2.02
CA LEU A 148 -3.60 -5.87 -2.43
C LEU A 148 -3.46 -5.90 -3.96
N TRP A 149 -3.86 -7.00 -4.60
CA TRP A 149 -3.82 -7.12 -6.06
C TRP A 149 -4.62 -6.03 -6.75
N GLN A 150 -5.84 -5.78 -6.27
CA GLN A 150 -6.69 -4.72 -6.80
C GLN A 150 -6.03 -3.34 -6.61
N SER A 151 -5.50 -3.04 -5.42
CA SER A 151 -4.81 -1.78 -5.14
C SER A 151 -3.60 -1.56 -6.05
N LEU A 152 -2.86 -2.62 -6.39
CA LEU A 152 -1.74 -2.53 -7.33
C LEU A 152 -2.22 -2.23 -8.76
N ILE A 153 -3.33 -2.82 -9.19
CA ILE A 153 -3.95 -2.58 -10.50
C ILE A 153 -4.46 -1.14 -10.60
N ASP A 154 -5.23 -0.70 -9.61
CA ASP A 154 -5.86 0.63 -9.59
C ASP A 154 -4.82 1.73 -9.81
N LYS A 155 -3.64 1.60 -9.18
CA LYS A 155 -2.53 2.55 -9.31
C LYS A 155 -2.17 2.87 -10.76
N TYR A 156 -2.09 1.87 -11.64
CA TYR A 156 -1.70 2.10 -13.04
C TYR A 156 -2.87 2.11 -14.03
N GLN A 157 -4.07 1.69 -13.63
CA GLN A 157 -5.27 1.89 -14.43
C GLN A 157 -5.75 3.35 -14.38
N ASP A 158 -5.62 4.01 -13.23
CA ASP A 158 -5.95 5.42 -13.06
C ASP A 158 -5.00 6.38 -13.83
N CYS A 159 -3.87 5.87 -14.33
CA CYS A 159 -2.92 6.63 -15.17
C CYS A 159 -3.32 6.75 -16.66
N GLY A 160 -4.46 6.17 -17.05
CA GLY A 160 -5.04 6.31 -18.39
C GLY A 160 -4.65 5.19 -19.36
N ASP A 161 -5.59 4.28 -19.60
CA ASP A 161 -6.09 3.94 -20.94
C ASP A 161 -7.31 3.01 -20.81
N GLU A 162 -8.42 3.39 -21.45
CA GLU A 162 -9.72 2.69 -21.48
C GLU A 162 -9.65 1.26 -22.07
N GLU A 163 -8.47 0.75 -22.45
CA GLU A 163 -8.28 -0.56 -23.09
C GLU A 163 -8.18 -1.75 -22.12
N LEU A 164 -7.82 -1.54 -20.83
CA LEU A 164 -7.63 -2.67 -19.89
C LEU A 164 -8.95 -3.26 -19.36
N ASP A 165 -10.04 -2.50 -19.42
CA ASP A 165 -11.37 -2.94 -18.98
C ASP A 165 -11.92 -4.11 -19.83
N ALA A 166 -11.48 -4.21 -21.09
CA ALA A 166 -11.87 -5.30 -21.99
C ALA A 166 -11.23 -6.66 -21.62
N ALA A 167 -9.99 -6.65 -21.10
CA ALA A 167 -9.27 -7.88 -20.74
C ALA A 167 -9.74 -8.44 -19.39
N LEU A 168 -10.06 -7.59 -18.42
CA LEU A 168 -10.59 -8.00 -17.11
C LEU A 168 -12.01 -8.57 -17.21
N LYS A 169 -12.87 -8.02 -18.07
CA LYS A 169 -14.21 -8.58 -18.33
C LYS A 169 -14.18 -9.99 -18.92
N ALA A 170 -13.16 -10.34 -19.70
CA ALA A 170 -13.00 -11.68 -20.25
C ALA A 170 -12.57 -12.72 -19.20
N ILE A 171 -11.79 -12.32 -18.18
CA ILE A 171 -11.27 -13.24 -17.16
C ILE A 171 -12.31 -13.55 -16.08
N ILE A 172 -13.21 -12.62 -15.78
CA ILE A 172 -14.17 -12.73 -14.67
C ILE A 172 -15.49 -13.41 -15.09
N TYR A 173 -15.83 -13.45 -16.38
CA TYR A 173 -17.17 -13.84 -16.86
C TYR A 173 -17.23 -15.00 -17.87
N GLU A 174 -16.14 -15.71 -18.16
CA GLU A 174 -16.26 -16.94 -18.97
C GLU A 174 -16.52 -18.19 -18.06
N PRO A 175 -17.60 -18.97 -18.32
CA PRO A 175 -17.91 -20.20 -17.62
C PRO A 175 -17.02 -21.40 -18.01
#